data_AF-A0A941UN46-F1
#
_entry.id   AF-A0A941UN46-F1
#
_cell.length_a   1.000
_cell.length_b   1.000
_cell.length_c   1.000
_cell.angle_alpha   90.00
_cell.angle_beta   90.00
_cell.angle_gamma   90.00
#
_symmetry.space_group_name_H-M   'P 1'
#
loop_
_entity.id
_entity.type
_entity.pdbx_description
1 polymer ?
#
loop_
_entity_poly.entity_id
_entity_poly.type
_entity_poly.pdbx_seq_one_letter_code
_entity_poly.pdbx_strand_id
1 'polypeptide(L)'
;IPTVVSFLGAAIYLESSKKFADEVRRVTATKVGDICSKKIITISEDTTLTDIATIMADKKVHILPVVKAGKVVGIVGKRDVVKAVAQQAG
;
A
#
# COMPACT_ATOMS: atom_id res chain seq x y z
N ILE A 1 0.41 28.78 -13.68
CA ILE A 1 0.04 27.42 -14.16
C ILE A 1 -1.13 26.99 -13.30
N PRO A 2 -2.30 26.64 -13.87
CA PRO A 2 -3.53 26.44 -13.10
C PRO A 2 -3.35 25.34 -12.06
N THR A 3 -3.90 25.52 -10.86
CA THR A 3 -3.81 24.56 -9.74
C THR A 3 -4.97 23.56 -9.73
N VAL A 4 -5.90 23.69 -10.67
CA VAL A 4 -7.10 22.86 -10.80
C VAL A 4 -7.31 22.49 -12.26
N VAL A 5 -7.63 21.23 -12.51
CA VAL A 5 -8.04 20.71 -13.83
C VAL A 5 -9.39 20.01 -13.66
N SER A 6 -10.38 20.34 -14.51
CA SER A 6 -11.64 19.60 -14.57
C SER A 6 -11.49 18.43 -15.55
N PHE A 7 -11.69 17.20 -15.08
CA PHE A 7 -11.62 16.00 -15.89
C PHE A 7 -12.78 15.07 -15.53
N LEU A 8 -13.52 14.60 -16.55
CA LEU A 8 -14.70 13.73 -16.36
C LEU A 8 -15.72 14.28 -15.34
N GLY A 9 -15.87 15.61 -15.26
CA GLY A 9 -16.77 16.28 -14.31
C GLY A 9 -16.23 16.36 -12.87
N ALA A 10 -15.05 15.83 -12.59
CA ALA A 10 -14.36 15.95 -11.31
C ALA A 10 -13.30 17.06 -11.36
N ALA A 11 -13.25 17.89 -10.32
CA ALA A 11 -12.17 18.86 -10.12
C ALA A 11 -10.96 18.17 -9.49
N ILE A 12 -9.85 18.12 -10.22
CA ILE A 12 -8.57 17.55 -9.76
C ILE A 12 -7.66 18.71 -9.33
N TYR A 13 -7.24 18.71 -8.07
CA TYR A 13 -6.24 19.64 -7.56
C TYR A 13 -4.85 19.15 -7.97
N LEU A 14 -4.11 19.99 -8.68
CA LEU A 14 -2.75 19.70 -9.13
C LEU A 14 -1.78 19.79 -7.95
N GLU A 15 -1.55 18.66 -7.28
CA GLU A 15 -0.33 18.44 -6.50
C GLU A 15 0.88 18.25 -7.45
N SER A 16 2.09 18.04 -6.90
CA SER A 16 3.33 17.76 -7.65
C SER A 16 3.07 16.95 -8.94
N SER A 17 3.64 17.38 -10.06
CA SER A 17 3.44 16.81 -11.40
C SER A 17 3.51 15.27 -11.43
N LYS A 18 4.32 14.68 -10.56
CA LYS A 18 4.44 13.23 -10.40
C LYS A 18 3.17 12.57 -9.85
N LYS A 19 2.55 13.14 -8.81
CA LYS A 19 1.30 12.61 -8.23
C LYS A 19 0.15 12.72 -9.22
N PHE A 20 0.06 13.81 -9.97
CA PHE A 20 -0.96 13.96 -11.00
C PHE A 20 -0.81 12.89 -12.10
N ALA A 21 0.41 12.66 -12.58
CA ALA A 21 0.67 11.61 -13.57
C ALA A 21 0.31 10.20 -13.05
N ASP A 22 0.64 9.90 -11.79
CA ASP A 22 0.27 8.62 -11.15
C ASP A 22 -1.26 8.47 -11.03
N GLU A 23 -1.98 9.56 -10.71
CA GLU A 23 -3.44 9.54 -10.58
C GLU A 23 -4.12 9.36 -11.94
N VAL A 24 -3.67 10.10 -12.97
CA VAL A 24 -4.15 9.92 -14.36
C VAL A 24 -3.92 8.49 -14.81
N ARG A 25 -2.72 7.95 -14.61
CA ARG A 25 -2.41 6.55 -14.96
C ARG A 25 -3.34 5.56 -14.26
N ARG A 26 -3.70 5.81 -12.99
CA ARG A 26 -4.61 4.93 -12.23
C ARG A 26 -6.03 4.94 -12.79
N VAL A 27 -6.56 6.12 -13.12
CA VAL A 27 -7.94 6.25 -13.61
C VAL A 27 -8.11 5.84 -15.06
N THR A 28 -7.05 5.86 -15.87
CA THR A 28 -7.09 5.43 -17.28
C THR A 28 -6.63 3.99 -17.50
N ALA A 29 -6.19 3.28 -16.46
CA ALA A 29 -5.68 1.91 -16.59
C ALA A 29 -6.76 0.94 -17.05
N THR A 30 -6.42 0.07 -18.01
CA THR A 30 -7.34 -0.95 -18.54
C THR A 30 -7.06 -2.33 -17.96
N LYS A 31 -5.81 -2.61 -17.57
CA LYS A 31 -5.41 -3.89 -16.96
C LYS A 31 -4.95 -3.66 -15.52
N VAL A 32 -5.27 -4.62 -14.64
CA VAL A 32 -4.75 -4.63 -13.25
C VAL A 32 -3.23 -4.54 -13.22
N GLY A 33 -2.56 -5.18 -14.19
CA GLY A 33 -1.12 -5.15 -14.37
C GLY A 33 -0.50 -3.76 -14.56
N ASP A 34 -1.31 -2.78 -14.98
CA ASP A 34 -0.87 -1.41 -15.27
C ASP A 34 -0.77 -0.57 -13.99
N ILE A 35 -1.47 -0.96 -12.92
CA ILE A 35 -1.53 -0.24 -11.64
C ILE A 35 -1.01 -1.08 -10.45
N CYS A 36 -0.73 -2.37 -10.65
CA CYS A 36 -0.23 -3.22 -9.58
C CYS A 36 1.23 -2.90 -9.22
N SER A 37 1.56 -3.08 -7.93
CA SER A 37 2.94 -3.00 -7.46
C SER A 37 3.72 -4.23 -7.93
N LYS A 38 4.84 -4.01 -8.63
CA LYS A 38 5.69 -5.11 -9.17
C LYS A 38 6.71 -5.64 -8.17
N LYS A 39 7.17 -4.77 -7.26
CA LYS A 39 8.09 -5.13 -6.19
C LYS A 39 7.31 -5.10 -4.88
N ILE A 40 7.02 -6.27 -4.35
CA ILE A 40 6.24 -6.45 -3.13
C ILE A 40 7.17 -6.98 -2.06
N ILE A 41 7.08 -6.43 -0.86
CA ILE A 41 7.79 -6.95 0.31
C ILE A 41 6.86 -7.95 0.99
N THR A 42 7.35 -9.15 1.24
CA THR A 42 6.60 -10.25 1.86
C THR A 42 7.27 -10.65 3.17
N ILE A 43 6.51 -11.30 4.04
CA ILE A 43 6.97 -11.83 5.33
C ILE A 43 6.66 -13.32 5.47
N SER A 44 7.38 -14.02 6.36
CA SER A 44 7.02 -15.40 6.76
C SER A 44 5.91 -15.38 7.81
N GLU A 45 5.19 -16.49 7.97
CA GLU A 45 4.22 -16.68 9.06
C GLU A 45 4.87 -16.60 10.46
N ASP A 46 6.18 -16.86 10.56
CA ASP A 46 6.94 -16.80 11.82
C ASP A 46 7.50 -15.41 12.15
N THR A 47 7.21 -14.40 11.30
CA THR A 47 7.75 -13.04 11.48
C THR A 47 7.10 -12.40 12.71
N THR A 48 7.93 -11.86 13.61
CA THR A 48 7.41 -11.28 14.86
C THR A 48 6.62 -9.99 14.63
N LEU A 49 5.69 -9.68 15.53
CA LEU A 49 4.90 -8.44 15.46
C LEU A 49 5.79 -7.18 15.41
N THR A 50 6.87 -7.17 16.20
CA THR A 50 7.84 -6.07 16.23
C THR A 50 8.55 -5.93 14.89
N ASP A 51 9.00 -7.02 14.28
CA ASP A 51 9.67 -6.98 12.98
C ASP A 51 8.72 -6.53 11.89
N ILE A 52 7.46 -6.98 11.91
CA ILE A 52 6.41 -6.54 11.00
C ILE A 52 6.24 -5.02 11.09
N ALA A 53 6.13 -4.47 12.31
CA ALA A 53 6.01 -3.03 12.53
C ALA A 53 7.22 -2.25 12.00
N THR A 54 8.43 -2.74 12.28
CA THR A 54 9.69 -2.16 11.78
C THR A 54 9.75 -2.16 10.26
N ILE A 55 9.43 -3.28 9.61
CA ILE A 55 9.41 -3.39 8.14
C ILE A 55 8.41 -2.40 7.54
N MET A 56 7.21 -2.29 8.11
CA MET A 56 6.20 -1.33 7.64
C MET A 56 6.67 0.12 7.74
N ALA A 57 7.31 0.49 8.85
CA ALA A 57 7.84 1.83 9.07
C ALA A 57 8.99 2.16 8.12
N ASP A 58 10.00 1.30 8.04
CA ASP A 58 11.22 1.52 7.26
C ASP A 58 10.96 1.52 5.76
N LYS A 59 10.12 0.58 5.30
CA LYS A 59 9.83 0.40 3.87
C LYS A 59 8.63 1.24 3.42
N LYS A 60 7.97 1.95 4.33
CA LYS A 60 6.79 2.78 4.09
C LYS A 60 5.68 2.00 3.38
N VAL A 61 5.46 0.76 3.81
CA VAL A 61 4.42 -0.13 3.29
C VAL A 61 3.30 -0.30 4.30
N HIS A 62 2.07 -0.43 3.82
CA HIS A 62 0.89 -0.54 4.67
C HIS A 62 0.31 -1.95 4.77
N ILE A 63 0.70 -2.82 3.83
CA ILE A 63 0.22 -4.19 3.70
C ILE A 63 1.44 -5.07 3.39
N LEU A 64 1.53 -6.20 4.09
CA LEU A 64 2.55 -7.22 3.89
C LEU A 64 1.86 -8.56 3.62
N PRO A 65 2.02 -9.16 2.43
CA PRO A 65 1.60 -10.53 2.19
C PRO A 65 2.44 -11.51 3.01
N VAL A 66 1.77 -12.48 3.63
CA VAL A 66 2.40 -13.57 4.36
C VAL A 66 2.59 -14.74 3.40
N VAL A 67 3.82 -15.23 3.28
CA VAL A 67 4.20 -16.29 2.35
C VAL A 67 4.79 -17.47 3.10
N LYS A 68 4.28 -18.68 2.80
CA LYS A 68 4.80 -19.96 3.28
C LYS A 68 5.05 -20.88 2.08
N ALA A 69 6.24 -21.46 1.99
CA ALA A 69 6.62 -22.38 0.91
C ALA A 69 6.27 -21.84 -0.50
N GLY A 70 6.54 -20.56 -0.75
CA GLY A 70 6.29 -19.90 -2.03
C GLY A 70 4.82 -19.56 -2.33
N LYS A 71 3.89 -19.84 -1.40
CA LYS A 71 2.47 -19.50 -1.56
C LYS A 71 2.05 -18.39 -0.60
N VAL A 72 1.22 -17.48 -1.07
CA VAL A 72 0.57 -16.49 -0.21
C VAL A 72 -0.46 -17.20 0.64
N VAL A 73 -0.31 -17.09 1.95
CA VAL A 73 -1.22 -17.71 2.94
C VAL A 73 -2.06 -16.68 3.70
N GLY A 74 -1.75 -15.39 3.57
CA GLY A 74 -2.51 -14.32 4.20
C GLY A 74 -1.96 -12.93 3.92
N ILE A 75 -2.54 -11.95 4.59
CA ILE A 75 -2.12 -10.54 4.55
C ILE A 75 -2.13 -9.95 5.96
N VAL A 76 -1.18 -9.07 6.24
CA VAL A 76 -1.15 -8.26 7.47
C VAL A 76 -1.12 -6.80 7.07
N GLY A 77 -2.07 -6.01 7.57
CA GLY A 77 -2.13 -4.57 7.40
C GLY A 77 -1.76 -3.82 8.67
N LYS A 78 -1.48 -2.51 8.54
CA LYS A 78 -1.17 -1.65 9.71
C LYS A 78 -2.24 -1.74 10.82
N ARG A 79 -3.52 -1.91 10.44
CA ARG A 79 -4.64 -1.99 11.38
C ARG A 79 -4.56 -3.24 12.24
N ASP A 80 -4.11 -4.35 11.67
CA ASP A 80 -3.93 -5.62 12.37
C ASP A 80 -2.81 -5.51 13.39
N VAL A 81 -1.70 -4.85 13.01
CA VAL A 81 -0.57 -4.57 13.93
C VAL A 81 -1.02 -3.74 15.13
N VAL A 82 -1.73 -2.63 14.88
CA VAL A 82 -2.26 -1.78 15.97
C VAL A 82 -3.20 -2.55 16.88
N LYS A 83 -4.09 -3.37 16.31
CA LYS A 83 -5.02 -4.21 17.07
C LYS A 83 -4.28 -5.22 17.94
N ALA A 84 -3.26 -5.89 17.39
CA ALA A 84 -2.48 -6.89 18.12
C ALA A 84 -1.71 -6.27 19.29
N VAL A 85 -1.10 -5.09 19.09
CA VAL A 85 -0.41 -4.35 20.18
C VAL A 85 -1.41 -3.95 21.28
N ALA A 86 -2.58 -3.45 20.89
CA ALA A 86 -3.60 -3.06 21.87
C ALA A 86 -4.12 -4.25 22.70
N GLN A 87 -4.17 -5.44 22.10
CA GLN A 87 -4.58 -6.68 22.78
C GLN A 87 -3.50 -7.26 23.71
N GLN A 88 -2.21 -6.96 23.49
CA GLN A 88 -1.12 -7.40 24.37
C GLN A 88 -0.95 -6.50 25.60
N ALA A 89 -1.47 -5.28 25.55
CA ALA A 89 -1.34 -4.29 26.63
C ALA A 89 -2.47 -4.36 27.68
N GLY A 90 -3.47 -5.23 27.47
CA GLY A 90 -4.56 -5.51 28.41
C GLY A 90 -4.44 -6.91 28.98
#